data_AF-A0A816DU58-F1
#
_entry.id   AF-A0A816DU58-F1
#
_cell.length_a   1.000
_cell.length_b   1.000
_cell.length_c   1.000
_cell.angle_alpha   90.00
_cell.angle_beta   90.00
_cell.angle_gamma   90.00
#
_symmetry.space_group_name_H-M   'P 1'
#
loop_
_entity.id
_entity.type
_entity.pdbx_description
1 polymer ?
#
loop_
_entity_poly.entity_id
_entity_poly.type
_entity_poly.pdbx_seq_one_letter_code
_entity_poly.pdbx_strand_id
1 'polypeptide(L)'
;MTIYECDPEAQFNDGNLPDDVCDHIRDQITLCSSTIIGVWSVGGDDIMEYPEEAGYPVGGDFSVNYYMIEIHYDNPHMVLNHPDTTGIRFYLGNDLREHDIGYLTFGTDANAQALAIPSGVDQFVIDSYCPASATSSLPKSGITVFCALPHTHLQGK
;
A
#
# COMPACT_ATOMS: atom_id res chain seq x y z
N MET A 1 3.83 0.15 -7.61
CA MET A 1 3.08 1.38 -7.31
C MET A 1 2.23 1.12 -6.10
N THR A 2 2.14 2.08 -5.19
CA THR A 2 1.35 1.97 -3.97
C THR A 2 0.54 3.23 -3.81
N ILE A 3 -0.72 3.10 -3.38
CA ILE A 3 -1.60 4.21 -3.07
C ILE A 3 -1.85 4.21 -1.58
N TYR A 4 -1.71 5.38 -0.99
CA TYR A 4 -1.93 5.59 0.43
C TYR A 4 -3.02 6.61 0.69
N GLU A 5 -3.71 6.41 1.81
CA GLU A 5 -4.56 7.41 2.44
C GLU A 5 -3.77 8.29 3.41
N CYS A 6 -3.87 9.60 3.21
CA CYS A 6 -3.29 10.56 4.12
C CYS A 6 -4.13 10.75 5.38
N ASP A 7 -3.48 11.17 6.47
CA ASP A 7 -4.16 11.60 7.68
C ASP A 7 -5.22 12.66 7.31
N PRO A 8 -6.45 12.56 7.84
CA PRO A 8 -7.51 13.54 7.56
C PRO A 8 -7.09 14.98 7.86
N GLU A 9 -6.18 15.20 8.82
CA GLU A 9 -5.66 16.51 9.19
C GLU A 9 -4.47 16.97 8.31
N ALA A 10 -3.96 16.11 7.43
CA ALA A 10 -2.85 16.47 6.54
C ALA A 10 -3.21 17.67 5.64
N GLN A 11 -2.30 18.64 5.57
CA GLN A 11 -2.44 19.84 4.76
C GLN A 11 -1.26 19.93 3.79
N PHE A 12 -1.54 19.88 2.49
CA PHE A 12 -0.55 20.08 1.43
C PHE A 12 -0.89 21.35 0.63
N ASN A 13 0.14 22.10 0.22
CA ASN A 13 -0.05 23.30 -0.59
C ASN A 13 -0.53 22.93 -2.00
N ASP A 14 -1.81 23.13 -2.27
CA ASP A 14 -2.48 22.77 -3.53
C ASP A 14 -2.32 21.30 -3.93
N GLY A 15 -2.21 20.40 -2.93
CA GLY A 15 -2.01 18.96 -3.16
C GLY A 15 -0.62 18.58 -3.68
N ASN A 16 0.33 19.51 -3.70
CA ASN A 16 1.69 19.24 -4.15
C ASN A 16 2.61 18.89 -2.98
N LEU A 17 3.42 17.87 -3.19
CA LEU A 17 4.56 17.56 -2.32
C LEU A 17 5.73 18.50 -2.64
N PRO A 18 6.59 18.80 -1.66
CA PRO A 18 7.70 19.73 -1.86
C PRO A 18 8.84 19.16 -2.73
N ASP A 19 8.86 17.84 -2.92
CA ASP A 19 9.82 17.08 -3.75
C ASP A 19 9.10 15.80 -4.24
N ASP A 20 9.57 15.20 -5.33
CA ASP A 20 9.04 13.97 -5.94
C ASP A 20 9.85 12.72 -5.56
N VAL A 21 10.95 12.88 -4.82
CA VAL A 21 11.75 11.80 -4.26
C VAL A 21 11.30 11.49 -2.84
N CYS A 22 10.74 10.29 -2.64
CA CYS A 22 10.18 9.86 -1.36
C CYS A 22 11.15 10.01 -0.17
N ASP A 23 12.44 9.73 -0.37
CA ASP A 23 13.45 9.86 0.68
C ASP A 23 13.68 11.30 1.16
N HIS A 24 13.36 12.31 0.34
CA HIS A 24 13.51 13.72 0.69
C HIS A 24 12.33 14.26 1.51
N ILE A 25 11.19 13.57 1.49
CA ILE A 25 9.91 14.04 2.05
C ILE A 25 9.33 13.08 3.09
N ARG A 26 10.21 12.46 3.88
CA ARG A 26 9.83 11.44 4.87
C ARG A 26 8.78 11.93 5.86
N ASP A 27 8.85 13.18 6.29
CA ASP A 27 7.88 13.75 7.22
C ASP A 27 6.47 13.81 6.58
N GLN A 28 6.37 14.23 5.33
CA GLN A 28 5.13 14.27 4.57
C GLN A 28 4.60 12.88 4.26
N ILE A 29 5.49 11.94 3.91
CA ILE A 29 5.14 10.54 3.68
C ILE A 29 4.58 9.92 4.96
N THR A 30 5.13 10.26 6.13
CA THR A 30 4.66 9.70 7.40
C THR A 30 3.20 10.09 7.70
N LEU A 31 2.74 11.24 7.17
CA LEU A 31 1.33 11.63 7.23
C LEU A 31 0.42 10.73 6.39
N CYS A 32 0.96 9.97 5.43
CA CYS A 32 0.16 9.13 4.53
C CYS A 32 0.49 7.64 4.59
N SER A 33 1.64 7.23 5.11
CA SER A 33 2.11 5.84 4.99
C SER A 33 1.36 4.81 5.85
N SER A 34 0.36 5.22 6.63
CA SER A 34 -0.32 4.35 7.60
C SER A 34 -1.35 3.42 6.95
N THR A 35 -1.99 3.85 5.86
CA THR A 35 -3.10 3.11 5.24
C THR A 35 -2.83 2.94 3.75
N ILE A 36 -2.56 1.70 3.33
CA ILE A 36 -2.43 1.34 1.92
C ILE A 36 -3.84 1.03 1.40
N ILE A 37 -4.23 1.64 0.28
CA ILE A 37 -5.56 1.45 -0.35
C ILE A 37 -5.50 0.91 -1.77
N GLY A 38 -4.30 0.56 -2.22
CA GLY A 38 -4.09 -0.07 -3.49
C GLY A 38 -2.63 -0.33 -3.77
N VAL A 39 -2.36 -1.43 -4.45
CA VAL A 39 -1.01 -1.83 -4.85
C VAL A 39 -1.06 -2.38 -6.26
N TRP A 40 -0.05 -2.05 -7.04
CA TRP A 40 0.22 -2.71 -8.31
C TRP A 40 1.69 -3.09 -8.37
N SER A 41 1.96 -4.31 -8.80
CA SER A 41 3.30 -4.84 -9.06
C SER A 41 3.32 -5.52 -10.43
N VAL A 42 4.52 -5.74 -10.96
CA VAL A 42 4.72 -6.44 -12.23
C VAL A 42 4.04 -7.81 -12.18
N GLY A 43 3.08 -8.05 -13.08
CA GLY A 43 2.28 -9.28 -13.14
C GLY A 43 1.04 -9.31 -12.25
N GLY A 44 0.72 -8.22 -11.55
CA GLY A 44 -0.44 -8.08 -10.66
C GLY A 44 -1.63 -7.36 -11.31
N ASP A 45 -2.00 -7.73 -12.53
CA ASP A 45 -3.02 -7.01 -13.30
C ASP A 45 -4.41 -7.05 -12.65
N ASP A 46 -4.80 -8.19 -12.05
CA ASP A 46 -6.15 -8.40 -11.52
C ASP A 46 -6.27 -8.10 -10.02
N ILE A 47 -5.19 -7.64 -9.37
CA ILE A 47 -5.15 -7.58 -7.89
C ILE A 47 -6.04 -6.48 -7.29
N MET A 48 -6.37 -5.49 -8.12
CA MET A 48 -7.23 -4.37 -7.80
C MET A 48 -8.65 -4.55 -8.37
N GLU A 49 -8.99 -5.75 -8.85
CA GLU A 49 -10.36 -6.08 -9.25
C GLU A 49 -11.19 -6.45 -8.01
N TYR A 50 -12.16 -5.61 -7.70
CA TYR A 50 -13.05 -5.81 -6.55
C TYR A 50 -14.23 -6.72 -6.93
N PRO A 51 -14.68 -7.60 -6.01
CA PRO A 51 -15.88 -8.41 -6.24
C PRO A 51 -17.13 -7.53 -6.33
N GLU A 52 -18.18 -8.02 -7.00
CA GLU A 52 -19.37 -7.21 -7.31
C GLU A 52 -20.10 -6.70 -6.05
N GLU A 53 -20.09 -7.48 -4.98
CA GLU A 53 -20.71 -7.18 -3.70
C GLU A 53 -19.92 -6.19 -2.83
N ALA A 54 -18.65 -5.89 -3.17
CA ALA A 54 -17.79 -5.09 -2.31
C ALA A 54 -17.11 -3.92 -3.03
N GLY A 55 -16.79 -2.86 -2.29
CA GLY A 55 -16.09 -1.69 -2.81
C GLY A 55 -15.29 -0.99 -1.73
N TYR A 56 -14.26 -0.25 -2.13
CA TYR A 56 -13.54 0.62 -1.21
C TYR A 56 -14.31 1.95 -1.08
N PRO A 57 -14.77 2.35 0.13
CA PRO A 57 -15.49 3.59 0.30
C PRO A 57 -14.56 4.79 0.10
N VAL A 58 -14.98 5.76 -0.72
CA VAL A 58 -14.23 6.99 -1.00
C VAL A 58 -15.14 8.19 -0.74
N GLY A 59 -14.64 9.19 -0.02
CA GLY A 59 -15.42 10.37 0.38
C GLY A 59 -16.30 10.17 1.61
N GLY A 60 -17.04 11.22 1.98
CA GLY A 60 -17.89 11.26 3.19
C GLY A 60 -17.22 11.94 4.39
N ASP A 61 -17.96 12.04 5.50
CA ASP A 61 -17.60 12.84 6.68
C ASP A 61 -16.32 12.38 7.40
N PHE A 62 -15.86 11.16 7.13
CA PHE A 62 -14.67 10.55 7.73
C PHE A 62 -13.58 10.24 6.71
N SER A 63 -13.69 10.78 5.50
CA SER A 63 -12.73 10.53 4.43
C SER A 63 -11.48 11.38 4.55
N VAL A 64 -10.43 10.92 3.87
CA VAL A 64 -9.19 11.65 3.75
C VAL A 64 -9.32 12.74 2.69
N ASN A 65 -8.53 13.80 2.86
CA ASN A 65 -8.47 14.89 1.88
C ASN A 65 -7.52 14.58 0.72
N TYR A 66 -6.55 13.69 0.95
CA TYR A 66 -5.47 13.42 0.02
C TYR A 66 -5.18 11.94 -0.06
N TYR A 67 -4.90 11.50 -1.29
CA TYR A 67 -4.28 10.23 -1.58
C TYR A 67 -2.86 10.50 -2.09
N MET A 68 -1.91 9.70 -1.63
CA MET A 68 -0.53 9.77 -2.10
C MET A 68 -0.24 8.55 -2.98
N ILE A 69 0.33 8.79 -4.15
CA ILE A 69 0.83 7.72 -5.03
C ILE A 69 2.36 7.63 -4.92
N GLU A 70 2.84 6.43 -4.65
CA GLU A 70 4.27 6.09 -4.65
C GLU A 70 4.58 5.21 -5.86
N ILE A 71 5.59 5.60 -6.63
CA ILE A 71 6.04 4.89 -7.83
C ILE A 71 7.49 4.48 -7.63
N HIS A 72 7.73 3.17 -7.73
CA HIS A 72 9.08 2.59 -7.66
C HIS A 72 9.63 2.41 -9.08
N TYR A 73 10.66 3.18 -9.43
CA TYR A 73 11.37 3.06 -10.71
C TYR A 73 12.61 2.19 -10.56
N ASP A 74 12.67 1.08 -11.30
CA ASP A 74 13.92 0.34 -11.51
C ASP A 74 14.58 0.83 -12.81
N ASN A 75 15.66 1.63 -12.69
CA ASN A 75 16.35 2.27 -13.81
C ASN A 75 17.80 1.75 -13.95
N PRO A 76 18.01 0.46 -14.28
CA PRO A 76 19.35 -0.15 -14.33
C PRO A 76 20.24 0.45 -15.43
N HIS A 77 19.64 1.07 -16.45
CA HIS A 77 20.36 1.72 -17.55
C HIS A 77 20.66 3.20 -17.30
N MET A 78 20.26 3.74 -16.14
CA MET A 78 20.46 5.14 -15.75
C MET A 78 19.98 6.11 -16.84
N VAL A 79 18.83 5.81 -17.45
CA VAL A 79 18.24 6.69 -18.45
C VAL A 79 17.90 8.02 -17.79
N LEU A 80 18.39 9.11 -18.40
CA LEU A 80 18.18 10.48 -17.92
C LEU A 80 17.15 11.19 -18.80
N ASN A 81 16.43 12.14 -18.21
CA ASN A 81 15.49 13.03 -18.91
C ASN A 81 14.43 12.27 -19.72
N HIS A 82 13.95 11.14 -19.21
CA HIS A 82 12.83 10.40 -19.79
C HIS A 82 11.53 10.85 -19.11
N PRO A 83 10.65 11.61 -19.80
CA PRO A 83 9.37 12.00 -19.23
C PRO A 83 8.51 10.75 -19.06
N ASP A 84 7.99 10.55 -17.85
CA ASP A 84 7.07 9.47 -17.52
C ASP A 84 5.68 10.05 -17.22
N THR A 85 4.63 9.29 -17.56
CA THR A 85 3.25 9.61 -17.18
C THR A 85 2.57 8.33 -16.73
N THR A 86 3.08 7.79 -15.62
CA THR A 86 2.51 6.65 -14.93
C THR A 86 1.50 7.11 -13.89
N GLY A 87 0.45 6.33 -13.70
CA GLY A 87 -0.57 6.60 -12.70
C GLY A 87 -1.57 5.47 -12.60
N ILE A 88 -2.60 5.69 -11.79
CA ILE A 88 -3.67 4.73 -11.53
C ILE A 88 -5.00 5.39 -11.89
N ARG A 89 -5.92 4.60 -12.45
CA ARG A 89 -7.28 5.03 -12.76
C ARG A 89 -8.25 4.39 -11.78
N PHE A 90 -8.97 5.23 -11.04
CA PHE A 90 -10.07 4.79 -10.19
C PHE A 90 -11.38 4.73 -10.99
N TYR A 91 -12.16 3.69 -10.75
CA TYR A 91 -13.54 3.57 -11.25
C TYR A 91 -14.48 3.72 -10.05
N LEU A 92 -15.10 4.89 -9.93
CA LEU A 92 -15.95 5.23 -8.80
C LEU A 92 -17.43 5.01 -9.15
N GLY A 93 -18.15 4.38 -8.23
CA GLY A 93 -19.62 4.34 -8.23
C GLY A 93 -20.21 5.51 -7.45
N ASN A 94 -21.48 5.80 -7.68
CA ASN A 94 -22.21 6.83 -6.91
C ASN A 94 -22.81 6.29 -5.60
N ASP A 95 -22.99 4.97 -5.52
CA ASP A 95 -23.62 4.27 -4.40
C ASP A 95 -22.63 3.31 -3.74
N LEU A 96 -22.74 3.15 -2.42
CA LEU A 96 -21.98 2.15 -1.68
C LEU A 96 -22.39 0.73 -2.08
N ARG A 97 -21.42 -0.18 -2.07
CA ARG A 97 -21.65 -1.63 -2.25
C ARG A 97 -22.14 -2.25 -0.93
N GLU A 98 -22.47 -3.54 -0.96
CA GLU A 98 -22.97 -4.25 0.24
C GLU A 98 -21.89 -4.38 1.32
N HIS A 99 -20.61 -4.51 0.91
CA HIS A 99 -19.48 -4.68 1.81
C HIS A 99 -18.37 -3.66 1.53
N ASP A 100 -17.80 -3.11 2.59
CA ASP A 100 -16.62 -2.27 2.50
C ASP A 100 -15.35 -3.14 2.40
N ILE A 101 -14.48 -2.78 1.47
CA ILE A 101 -13.15 -3.39 1.32
C ILE A 101 -12.18 -2.69 2.26
N GLY A 102 -11.37 -3.49 2.94
CA GLY A 102 -10.23 -3.02 3.71
C GLY A 102 -8.95 -3.73 3.27
N TYR A 103 -7.82 -3.10 3.57
CA TYR A 103 -6.48 -3.64 3.32
C TYR A 103 -5.85 -4.06 4.63
N LEU A 104 -5.20 -5.22 4.62
CA LEU A 104 -4.56 -5.78 5.80
C LEU A 104 -3.13 -6.16 5.43
N THR A 105 -2.17 -5.37 5.90
CA THR A 105 -0.75 -5.64 5.73
C THR A 105 -0.27 -6.54 6.84
N PHE A 106 0.36 -7.66 6.49
CA PHE A 106 0.88 -8.63 7.43
C PHE A 106 2.29 -9.06 7.04
N GLY A 107 3.22 -9.04 7.99
CA GLY A 107 4.59 -9.46 7.76
C GLY A 107 5.55 -8.87 8.78
N THR A 108 6.82 -8.88 8.42
CA THR A 108 7.91 -8.26 9.17
C THR A 108 8.33 -6.99 8.43
N ASP A 109 8.63 -5.91 9.17
CA ASP A 109 9.14 -4.69 8.57
C ASP A 109 10.41 -4.96 7.75
N ALA A 110 10.50 -4.38 6.56
CA ALA A 110 11.64 -4.56 5.67
C ALA A 110 12.88 -3.73 6.07
N ASN A 111 12.92 -3.19 7.29
CA ASN A 111 14.06 -2.40 7.77
C ASN A 111 15.16 -3.31 8.33
N ALA A 112 16.40 -2.81 8.32
CA ALA A 112 17.57 -3.56 8.76
C ALA A 112 17.56 -3.92 10.26
N GLN A 113 16.72 -3.26 11.06
CA GLN A 113 16.53 -3.59 12.47
C GLN A 113 15.56 -4.76 12.69
N ALA A 114 14.62 -4.97 11.76
CA ALA A 114 13.59 -5.98 11.83
C ALA A 114 13.94 -7.26 11.04
N LEU A 115 14.71 -7.14 9.96
CA LEU A 115 15.03 -8.25 9.08
C LEU A 115 16.50 -8.25 8.66
N ALA A 116 17.22 -9.33 8.99
CA ALA A 116 18.60 -9.55 8.58
C ALA A 116 18.81 -11.01 8.17
N ILE A 117 19.13 -11.24 6.90
CA ILE A 117 19.42 -12.57 6.35
C ILE A 117 20.95 -12.75 6.30
N PRO A 118 21.52 -13.76 6.98
CA PRO A 118 22.96 -14.02 6.92
C PRO A 118 23.43 -14.33 5.49
N SER A 119 24.64 -13.89 5.14
CA SER A 119 25.23 -14.22 3.84
C SER A 119 25.61 -15.70 3.75
N GLY A 120 25.41 -16.30 2.57
CA GLY A 120 25.89 -17.65 2.24
C GLY A 120 25.02 -18.79 2.78
N VAL A 121 23.82 -18.51 3.27
CA VAL A 121 22.84 -19.54 3.64
C VAL A 121 21.95 -19.86 2.42
N ASP A 122 21.69 -21.15 2.19
CA ASP A 122 20.85 -21.60 1.07
C ASP A 122 19.36 -21.31 1.29
N GLN A 123 18.95 -21.32 2.57
CA GLN A 123 17.58 -21.05 3.00
C GLN A 123 17.59 -20.41 4.39
N PHE A 124 16.77 -19.38 4.56
CA PHE A 124 16.52 -18.74 5.84
C PHE A 124 15.02 -18.47 5.95
N VAL A 125 14.38 -19.00 6.98
CA VAL A 125 12.93 -18.88 7.17
C VAL A 125 12.64 -17.71 8.09
N ILE A 126 11.65 -16.90 7.71
CA ILE A 126 11.17 -15.76 8.50
C ILE A 126 9.69 -16.01 8.77
N ASP A 127 9.35 -16.17 10.05
CA ASP A 127 7.98 -16.35 10.49
C ASP A 127 7.44 -15.05 11.09
N SER A 128 6.29 -14.61 10.62
CA SER A 128 5.52 -13.49 11.19
C SER A 128 4.22 -14.03 11.80
N TYR A 129 3.76 -13.42 12.89
CA TYR A 129 2.57 -13.88 13.61
C TYR A 129 1.62 -12.71 13.88
N CYS A 130 0.32 -12.95 13.72
CA CYS A 130 -0.72 -12.01 14.13
C CYS A 130 -1.28 -12.47 15.49
N PRO A 131 -0.94 -11.81 16.60
CA PRO A 131 -1.41 -12.24 17.91
C PRO A 131 -2.92 -12.03 18.05
N ALA A 132 -3.58 -12.85 18.88
CA ALA A 132 -5.03 -12.75 19.11
C ALA A 132 -5.49 -11.36 19.56
N SER A 133 -4.62 -10.62 20.28
CA SER A 133 -4.86 -9.23 20.66
C SER A 133 -4.99 -8.31 19.44
N ALA A 134 -4.21 -8.53 18.38
CA ALA A 134 -4.33 -7.75 17.14
C ALA A 134 -5.61 -8.08 16.38
N THR A 135 -6.02 -9.36 16.33
CA THR A 135 -7.29 -9.74 15.68
C THR A 135 -8.53 -9.30 16.45
N SER A 136 -8.40 -8.89 17.73
CA SER A 136 -9.52 -8.46 18.56
C SER A 136 -10.17 -7.13 18.11
N SER A 137 -9.47 -6.35 17.28
CA SER A 137 -10.01 -5.13 16.66
C SER A 137 -10.86 -5.40 15.43
N LEU A 138 -10.85 -6.63 14.89
CA LEU A 138 -11.66 -6.99 13.73
C LEU A 138 -13.15 -7.07 14.10
N PRO A 139 -14.06 -6.91 13.12
CA PRO A 139 -15.49 -7.08 13.33
C PRO A 139 -15.81 -8.43 13.98
N LYS A 140 -16.76 -8.45 14.93
CA LYS A 140 -17.19 -9.69 15.60
C LYS A 140 -17.81 -10.71 14.64
N SER A 141 -18.32 -10.25 13.50
CA SER A 141 -18.81 -11.09 12.40
C SER A 141 -17.70 -11.77 11.60
N GLY A 142 -16.44 -11.40 11.83
CA GLY A 142 -15.30 -11.82 11.03
C GLY A 142 -15.10 -10.94 9.79
N ILE A 143 -14.12 -11.35 8.98
CA ILE A 143 -13.79 -10.75 7.68
C ILE A 143 -13.67 -11.86 6.63
N THR A 144 -13.86 -11.51 5.36
CA THR A 144 -13.65 -12.41 4.23
C THR A 144 -12.41 -11.95 3.46
N VAL A 145 -11.42 -12.84 3.33
CA VAL A 145 -10.23 -12.60 2.50
C VAL A 145 -10.51 -13.11 1.10
N PHE A 146 -10.56 -12.21 0.12
CA PHE A 146 -10.81 -12.55 -1.29
C PHE A 146 -9.56 -12.41 -2.18
N CYS A 147 -8.56 -11.64 -1.73
CA CYS A 147 -7.33 -11.39 -2.46
C CYS A 147 -6.14 -11.33 -1.50
N ALA A 148 -4.96 -11.76 -1.97
CA ALA A 148 -3.71 -11.70 -1.23
C ALA A 148 -2.56 -11.31 -2.17
N LEU A 149 -1.70 -10.39 -1.70
CA LEU A 149 -0.50 -9.96 -2.41
C LEU A 149 0.74 -10.32 -1.59
N PRO A 150 1.38 -11.48 -1.83
CA PRO A 150 2.71 -11.73 -1.31
C PRO A 150 3.70 -10.72 -1.89
N HIS A 151 4.56 -10.15 -1.05
CA HIS A 151 5.57 -9.20 -1.47
C HIS A 151 6.93 -9.51 -0.84
N THR A 152 7.94 -9.69 -1.69
CA THR A 152 9.34 -9.86 -1.29
C THR A 152 10.25 -9.16 -2.28
N HIS A 153 11.48 -8.84 -1.86
CA HIS A 153 12.56 -8.50 -2.80
C HIS A 153 13.12 -9.76 -3.47
N LEU A 154 14.28 -9.63 -4.12
CA LEU A 154 14.89 -10.66 -4.99
C LEU A 154 15.19 -12.02 -4.34
N GLN A 155 15.28 -12.09 -3.01
CA GLN A 155 15.67 -13.31 -2.30
C GLN A 155 14.49 -14.11 -1.72
N GLY A 156 13.26 -13.62 -1.85
CA GLY A 156 12.06 -14.36 -1.44
C GLY A 156 11.79 -15.55 -2.36
N LYS A 157 11.23 -16.63 -1.79
CA LYS A 157 10.86 -17.87 -2.49
C LYS A 157 9.54 -18.40 -1.95
#